data_AF-A0A524CV01-F1
#
_entry.id   AF-A0A524CV01-F1
#
_cell.length_a   1.000
_cell.length_b   1.000
_cell.length_c   1.000
_cell.angle_alpha   90.00
_cell.angle_beta   90.00
_cell.angle_gamma   90.00
#
_symmetry.space_group_name_H-M   'P 1'
#
loop_
_entity.id
_entity.type
_entity.pdbx_description
1 polymer ?
#
loop_
_entity_poly.entity_id
_entity_poly.type
_entity_poly.pdbx_seq_one_letter_code
_entity_poly.pdbx_strand_id
1 'polypeptide(L)'
;MQLKEHRDELARRIRLLDASADAELAGEIMALYEEKCQACQEDRLSCTVRPSCRNRNFLNMLIELGVEPQDLPSFCYSQYLDQMRRYILERKGRRMNDRRLPIKDLLSTLRMSSIRQFTSRFSKIWKGMARVRANDIFLVIGDDLLFQFDFSRGIVILNPTRFAIPDFDTFRMYGNLFSRYFELDVQATDLTPNWWELDIDAGTVAVSAIEKAFDEKQRSRFESFVVLSSDKNTHLILETIRAESHPPAEVGLLATVFEKVSDLVHKESSE
;
A
#
# COMPACT_ATOMS: atom_id res chain seq x y z
N MET A 1 17.32 21.49 8.53
CA MET A 1 15.96 21.23 8.02
C MET A 1 15.48 22.53 7.42
N GLN A 2 15.18 22.54 6.12
CA GLN A 2 14.72 23.73 5.39
C GLN A 2 13.38 23.41 4.72
N LEU A 3 12.35 23.05 5.49
CA LEU A 3 11.11 22.50 4.91
C LEU A 3 10.35 23.52 4.03
N LYS A 4 10.53 24.81 4.32
CA LYS A 4 9.93 25.91 3.56
C LYS A 4 10.34 25.92 2.09
N GLU A 5 11.51 25.39 1.75
CA GLU A 5 12.00 25.32 0.37
C GLU A 5 11.20 24.33 -0.48
N HIS A 6 10.44 23.43 0.14
CA HIS A 6 9.63 22.42 -0.55
C HIS A 6 8.15 22.80 -0.69
N ARG A 7 7.77 24.05 -0.39
CA ARG A 7 6.37 24.51 -0.49
C ARG A 7 5.80 24.39 -1.90
N ASP A 8 6.60 24.64 -2.94
CA ASP A 8 6.13 24.65 -4.33
C ASP A 8 5.78 23.24 -4.83
N GLU A 9 6.47 22.22 -4.32
CA GLU A 9 6.14 20.82 -4.60
C GLU A 9 4.86 20.40 -3.89
N LEU A 10 4.66 20.85 -2.64
CA LEU A 10 3.40 20.62 -1.91
C LEU A 10 2.22 21.32 -2.59
N ALA A 11 2.38 22.60 -2.97
CA ALA A 11 1.36 23.39 -3.66
C ALA A 11 0.89 22.71 -4.96
N ARG A 12 1.83 22.21 -5.77
CA ARG A 12 1.53 21.48 -7.01
C ARG A 12 0.72 20.20 -6.81
N ARG A 13 0.73 19.62 -5.60
CA ARG A 13 -0.01 18.40 -5.25
C ARG A 13 -1.32 18.65 -4.52
N ILE A 14 -1.44 19.76 -3.79
CA ILE A 14 -2.68 20.13 -3.08
C ILE A 14 -3.81 20.39 -4.07
N ARG A 15 -3.59 21.27 -5.06
CA ARG A 15 -4.55 21.60 -6.14
C ARG A 15 -5.98 21.82 -5.62
N LEU A 16 -6.14 22.64 -4.59
CA LEU A 16 -7.44 22.89 -3.96
C LEU A 16 -8.07 24.21 -4.43
N LEU A 17 -7.24 25.25 -4.59
CA LEU A 17 -7.67 26.59 -4.98
C LEU A 17 -7.00 27.00 -6.29
N ASP A 18 -6.59 28.27 -6.42
CA ASP A 18 -5.67 28.71 -7.46
C ASP A 18 -4.21 28.50 -7.05
N ALA A 19 -3.30 28.55 -8.02
CA ALA A 19 -1.88 28.27 -7.80
C ALA A 19 -1.21 29.21 -6.78
N SER A 20 -1.68 30.46 -6.66
CA SER A 20 -1.13 31.41 -5.69
C SER A 20 -1.60 31.06 -4.28
N ALA A 21 -2.91 30.84 -4.11
CA ALA A 21 -3.50 30.47 -2.83
C ALA A 21 -2.97 29.12 -2.33
N ASP A 22 -2.79 28.13 -3.21
CA ASP A 22 -2.22 26.82 -2.86
C ASP A 22 -0.75 26.94 -2.43
N ALA A 23 0.02 27.86 -3.03
CA ALA A 23 1.42 28.11 -2.65
C ALA A 23 1.53 28.78 -1.27
N GLU A 24 0.65 29.73 -0.97
CA GLU A 24 0.56 30.36 0.35
C GLU A 24 0.18 29.33 1.42
N LEU A 25 -0.89 28.56 1.17
CA LEU A 25 -1.34 27.48 2.05
C LEU A 25 -0.25 26.44 2.29
N ALA A 26 0.46 25.99 1.24
CA ALA A 26 1.57 25.06 1.37
C ALA A 26 2.70 25.64 2.23
N GLY A 27 2.99 26.94 2.08
CA GLY A 27 3.97 27.66 2.89
C GLY A 27 3.60 27.69 4.38
N GLU A 28 2.35 28.00 4.70
CA GLU A 28 1.83 28.00 6.07
C GLU A 28 1.90 26.61 6.71
N ILE A 29 1.47 25.58 5.97
CA ILE A 29 1.53 24.19 6.43
C ILE A 29 2.97 23.78 6.72
N MET A 30 3.91 24.06 5.81
CA MET A 30 5.32 23.71 6.00
C MET A 30 5.93 24.42 7.20
N ALA A 31 5.64 25.71 7.40
CA ALA A 31 6.13 26.47 8.53
C ALA A 31 5.60 25.94 9.88
N LEU A 32 4.30 25.66 9.95
CA LEU A 32 3.65 25.10 11.14
C LEU A 32 4.26 23.73 11.52
N TYR A 33 4.45 22.86 10.52
CA TYR A 33 4.99 21.53 10.78
C TYR A 33 6.50 21.53 11.03
N GLU A 34 7.25 22.48 10.48
CA GLU A 34 8.67 22.67 10.80
C GLU A 34 8.85 22.96 12.30
N GLU A 35 8.11 23.92 12.85
CA GLU A 35 8.12 24.22 14.29
C GLU A 35 7.71 23.01 15.14
N LYS A 36 6.61 22.35 14.75
CA LYS A 36 6.13 21.14 15.44
C LYS A 36 7.13 19.99 15.38
N CYS A 37 7.84 19.82 14.26
CA CYS A 37 8.88 18.82 14.09
C CYS A 37 10.12 19.14 14.91
N GLN A 38 10.49 20.41 15.03
CA GLN A 38 11.60 20.85 15.88
C GLN A 38 11.29 20.55 17.36
N ALA A 39 10.16 21.04 17.88
CA ALA A 39 9.75 20.79 19.25
C ALA A 39 9.60 19.29 19.56
N CYS A 40 9.09 18.50 18.62
CA CYS A 40 9.00 17.05 18.77
C CYS A 40 10.39 16.39 18.86
N GLN A 41 11.36 16.82 18.05
CA GLN A 41 12.70 16.21 18.03
C GLN A 41 13.58 16.60 19.22
N GLU A 42 13.30 17.73 19.87
CA GLU A 42 13.95 18.13 21.12
C GLU A 42 13.62 17.11 22.24
N ASP A 43 12.38 16.64 22.32
CA ASP A 43 12.00 15.51 23.17
C ASP A 43 12.15 14.17 22.43
N ARG A 44 13.38 13.64 22.44
CA ARG A 44 13.74 12.37 21.77
C ARG A 44 12.90 11.18 22.24
N LEU A 45 12.51 11.13 23.51
CA LEU A 45 11.72 10.03 24.05
C LEU A 45 10.31 10.09 23.46
N SER A 46 9.67 11.27 23.50
CA SER A 46 8.36 11.48 22.90
C SER A 46 8.38 11.25 21.40
N CYS A 47 9.37 11.77 20.66
CA CYS A 47 9.48 11.54 19.21
C CYS A 47 9.56 10.05 18.84
N THR A 48 10.23 9.24 19.68
CA THR A 48 10.37 7.81 19.46
C THR A 48 9.07 7.04 19.70
N VAL A 49 8.39 7.32 20.81
CA VAL A 49 7.26 6.51 21.30
C VAL A 49 5.90 7.08 20.84
N ARG A 50 5.78 8.40 20.78
CA ARG A 50 4.56 9.17 20.48
C ARG A 50 4.90 10.44 19.67
N PRO A 51 5.35 10.30 18.41
CA PRO A 51 5.65 11.46 17.58
C PRO A 51 4.42 12.35 17.44
N SER A 52 4.61 13.67 17.49
CA SER A 52 3.53 14.68 17.40
C SER A 52 2.75 14.62 16.08
N CYS A 53 3.33 14.00 15.06
CA CYS A 53 2.64 13.63 13.83
C CYS A 53 2.07 12.22 13.94
N ARG A 54 0.73 12.11 13.94
CA ARG A 54 0.02 10.83 13.98
C ARG A 54 0.52 9.94 12.84
N ASN A 55 0.93 8.72 13.20
CA ASN A 55 1.48 7.75 12.25
C ASN A 55 2.55 8.36 11.33
N ARG A 56 3.33 9.36 11.76
CA ARG A 56 4.37 9.98 10.93
C ARG A 56 3.87 10.40 9.52
N ASN A 57 2.59 10.75 9.38
CA ASN A 57 2.00 11.07 8.07
C ASN A 57 2.71 12.26 7.38
N PHE A 58 3.15 13.24 8.17
CA PHE A 58 3.92 14.36 7.64
C PHE A 58 5.27 13.92 7.07
N LEU A 59 5.97 12.98 7.72
CA LEU A 59 7.21 12.41 7.19
C LEU A 59 6.96 11.63 5.90
N ASN A 60 5.89 10.82 5.85
CA ASN A 60 5.47 10.14 4.61
C ASN A 60 5.20 11.15 3.48
N MET A 61 4.59 12.29 3.79
CA MET A 61 4.36 13.37 2.82
C MET A 61 5.67 13.96 2.33
N LEU A 62 6.62 14.32 3.21
CA LEU A 62 7.93 14.84 2.78
C LEU A 62 8.66 13.87 1.85
N ILE A 63 8.64 12.57 2.17
CA ILE A 63 9.22 11.53 1.30
C ILE A 63 8.51 11.47 -0.05
N GLU A 64 7.19 11.57 -0.05
CA GLU A 64 6.37 11.57 -1.27
C GLU A 64 6.62 12.80 -2.15
N LEU A 65 6.95 13.95 -1.54
CA LEU A 65 7.39 15.17 -2.22
C LEU A 65 8.86 15.08 -2.73
N GLY A 66 9.58 14.00 -2.45
CA GLY A 66 10.98 13.85 -2.87
C GLY A 66 11.95 14.71 -2.09
N VAL A 67 11.62 15.08 -0.84
CA VAL A 67 12.56 15.79 0.05
C VAL A 67 13.76 14.91 0.35
N GLU A 68 14.96 15.45 0.15
CA GLU A 68 16.20 14.72 0.37
C GLU A 68 16.39 14.36 1.86
N PRO A 69 17.03 13.22 2.20
CA PRO A 69 17.16 12.77 3.58
C PRO A 69 17.81 13.77 4.55
N GLN A 70 18.67 14.66 4.06
CA GLN A 70 19.31 15.73 4.84
C GLN A 70 18.34 16.80 5.34
N ASP A 71 17.25 17.00 4.61
CA ASP A 71 16.22 18.00 4.91
C ASP A 71 15.01 17.39 5.60
N LEU A 72 14.98 16.06 5.77
CA LEU A 72 14.04 15.40 6.65
C LEU A 72 14.39 15.64 8.13
N PRO A 73 13.42 15.56 9.05
CA PRO A 73 13.67 15.62 10.48
C PRO A 73 14.55 14.44 10.93
N SER A 74 15.87 14.65 11.04
CA SER A 74 16.90 13.61 11.11
C SER A 74 16.71 12.59 12.23
N PHE A 75 16.39 13.05 13.45
CA PHE A 75 16.13 12.14 14.56
C PHE A 75 14.86 11.32 14.30
N CYS A 76 13.78 11.99 13.90
CA CYS A 76 12.52 11.34 13.57
C CYS A 76 12.72 10.29 12.46
N TYR A 77 13.44 10.65 11.40
CA TYR A 77 13.71 9.78 10.26
C TYR A 77 14.58 8.57 10.65
N SER A 78 15.63 8.75 11.45
CA SER A 78 16.44 7.62 11.92
C SER A 78 15.63 6.61 12.76
N GLN A 79 14.76 7.10 13.64
CA GLN A 79 13.84 6.23 14.40
C GLN A 79 12.84 5.51 13.48
N TYR A 80 12.39 6.17 12.43
CA TYR A 80 11.52 5.57 11.43
C TYR A 80 12.21 4.41 10.69
N LEU A 81 13.46 4.61 10.25
CA LEU A 81 14.28 3.56 9.62
C LEU A 81 14.48 2.35 10.55
N ASP A 82 14.84 2.56 11.81
CA ASP A 82 15.02 1.47 12.77
C ASP A 82 13.72 0.69 13.00
N GLN A 83 12.60 1.41 13.15
CA GLN A 83 11.28 0.79 13.32
C GLN A 83 10.90 -0.07 12.10
N MET A 84 11.16 0.38 10.87
CA MET A 84 10.95 -0.42 9.66
C MET A 84 11.87 -1.63 9.61
N ARG A 85 13.16 -1.48 9.93
CA ARG A 85 14.12 -2.59 9.97
C ARG A 85 13.63 -3.70 10.89
N ARG A 86 13.24 -3.33 12.11
CA ARG A 86 12.74 -4.27 13.13
C ARG A 86 11.43 -4.93 12.72
N TYR A 87 10.53 -4.18 12.08
CA TYR A 87 9.28 -4.73 11.59
C TYR A 87 9.50 -5.76 10.46
N ILE A 88 10.34 -5.43 9.48
CA ILE A 88 10.59 -6.28 8.31
C ILE A 88 11.43 -7.51 8.68
N LEU A 89 12.53 -7.33 9.41
CA LEU A 89 13.48 -8.42 9.69
C LEU A 89 13.15 -9.22 10.94
N GLU A 90 12.67 -8.55 12.00
CA GLU A 90 12.46 -9.18 13.31
C GLU A 90 10.98 -9.46 13.60
N ARG A 91 10.06 -9.01 12.74
CA ARG A 91 8.60 -9.08 12.96
C ARG A 91 8.16 -8.42 14.27
N LYS A 92 8.91 -7.40 14.73
CA LYS A 92 8.64 -6.68 15.98
C LYS A 92 8.13 -5.28 15.72
N GLY A 93 7.32 -4.79 16.65
CA GLY A 93 6.81 -3.42 16.64
C GLY A 93 5.36 -3.33 16.15
N ARG A 94 4.93 -2.11 15.82
CA ARG A 94 3.57 -1.86 15.33
C ARG A 94 3.46 -2.21 13.85
N ARG A 95 2.27 -2.60 13.40
CA ARG A 95 1.98 -2.77 11.96
C ARG A 95 2.33 -1.50 11.19
N MET A 96 3.05 -1.67 10.09
CA MET A 96 3.57 -0.58 9.27
C MET A 96 2.76 -0.46 7.98
N ASN A 97 1.54 0.06 8.09
CA ASN A 97 0.68 0.30 6.94
C ASN A 97 0.99 1.64 6.28
N ASP A 98 0.92 1.66 4.95
CA ASP A 98 1.03 2.83 4.08
C ASP A 98 2.32 3.64 4.32
N ARG A 99 3.40 2.93 4.67
CA ARG A 99 4.71 3.51 4.99
C ARG A 99 5.50 3.77 3.73
N ARG A 100 6.00 4.99 3.58
CA ARG A 100 6.80 5.40 2.42
C ARG A 100 8.25 5.52 2.80
N LEU A 101 9.13 5.18 1.87
CA LEU A 101 10.57 5.34 2.03
C LEU A 101 11.27 5.50 0.67
N PRO A 102 12.36 6.28 0.56
CA PRO A 102 13.25 6.16 -0.59
C PRO A 102 13.77 4.71 -0.73
N ILE A 103 13.80 4.20 -1.96
CA ILE A 103 14.25 2.81 -2.23
C ILE A 103 15.67 2.59 -1.72
N LYS A 104 16.56 3.58 -1.91
CA LYS A 104 17.95 3.53 -1.45
C LYS A 104 18.03 3.31 0.07
N ASP A 105 17.17 3.99 0.81
CA ASP A 105 17.15 3.93 2.27
C ASP A 105 16.54 2.63 2.78
N LEU A 106 15.55 2.06 2.08
CA LEU A 106 15.06 0.72 2.40
C LEU A 106 16.20 -0.29 2.28
N LEU A 107 16.89 -0.28 1.14
CA LEU A 107 17.94 -1.24 0.84
C LEU A 107 19.11 -1.10 1.81
N SER A 108 19.57 0.13 2.08
CA SER A 108 20.66 0.37 3.05
C SER A 108 20.27 -0.07 4.45
N THR A 109 19.05 0.23 4.90
CA THR A 109 18.50 -0.17 6.20
C THR A 109 18.45 -1.70 6.37
N LEU A 110 18.15 -2.42 5.30
CA LEU A 110 18.11 -3.89 5.27
C LEU A 110 19.47 -4.53 4.95
N ARG A 111 20.53 -3.72 4.79
CA ARG A 111 21.89 -4.12 4.39
C ARG A 111 21.91 -4.87 3.06
N MET A 112 21.29 -4.27 2.05
CA MET A 112 21.16 -4.78 0.70
C MET A 112 21.69 -3.76 -0.31
N SER A 113 22.38 -4.22 -1.33
CA SER A 113 22.92 -3.39 -2.41
C SER A 113 21.92 -3.16 -3.54
N SER A 114 20.91 -4.02 -3.68
CA SER A 114 19.96 -3.97 -4.79
C SER A 114 18.64 -4.67 -4.47
N ILE A 115 17.60 -4.35 -5.24
CA ILE A 115 16.31 -5.05 -5.21
C ILE A 115 16.44 -6.53 -5.61
N ARG A 116 17.40 -6.86 -6.48
CA ARG A 116 17.72 -8.25 -6.82
C ARG A 116 18.19 -9.01 -5.58
N GLN A 117 19.07 -8.41 -4.78
CA GLN A 117 19.51 -9.01 -3.52
C GLN A 117 18.35 -9.10 -2.52
N PHE A 118 17.51 -8.06 -2.43
CA PHE A 118 16.30 -8.07 -1.60
C PHE A 118 15.43 -9.28 -1.91
N THR A 119 15.03 -9.44 -3.17
CA THR A 119 14.16 -10.55 -3.59
C THR A 119 14.81 -11.91 -3.39
N SER A 120 16.10 -12.06 -3.73
CA SER A 120 16.81 -13.34 -3.56
C SER A 120 17.02 -13.73 -2.10
N ARG A 121 17.15 -12.77 -1.18
CA ARG A 121 17.28 -13.07 0.25
C ARG A 121 15.91 -13.44 0.82
N PHE A 122 14.89 -12.64 0.56
CA PHE A 122 13.57 -12.87 1.14
C PHE A 122 12.85 -14.08 0.55
N SER A 123 13.11 -14.46 -0.70
CA SER A 123 12.61 -15.73 -1.27
C SER A 123 13.13 -16.98 -0.55
N LYS A 124 14.20 -16.87 0.25
CA LYS A 124 14.74 -17.96 1.07
C LYS A 124 14.21 -17.95 2.51
N ILE A 125 13.67 -16.82 2.95
CA ILE A 125 13.25 -16.59 4.34
C ILE A 125 11.73 -16.75 4.45
N TRP A 126 10.99 -16.20 3.50
CA TRP A 126 9.53 -16.23 3.50
C TRP A 126 9.02 -17.57 3.01
N LYS A 127 7.93 -18.05 3.64
CA LYS A 127 7.31 -19.35 3.31
C LYS A 127 6.60 -19.31 1.96
N GLY A 128 6.06 -18.14 1.61
CA GLY A 128 5.46 -17.85 0.32
C GLY A 128 5.93 -16.47 -0.16
N MET A 129 6.19 -16.36 -1.46
CA MET A 129 6.57 -15.09 -2.05
C MET A 129 6.03 -15.01 -3.48
N ALA A 130 5.31 -13.93 -3.78
CA ALA A 130 4.93 -13.59 -5.14
C ALA A 130 5.51 -12.23 -5.53
N ARG A 131 5.70 -12.05 -6.84
CA ARG A 131 6.18 -10.79 -7.40
C ARG A 131 5.62 -10.56 -8.79
N VAL A 132 5.33 -9.30 -9.09
CA VAL A 132 4.83 -8.84 -10.39
C VAL A 132 5.55 -7.54 -10.74
N ARG A 133 5.98 -7.40 -11.99
CA ARG A 133 6.62 -6.18 -12.50
C ARG A 133 5.94 -5.77 -13.79
N ALA A 134 5.59 -4.49 -13.90
CA ALA A 134 5.20 -3.87 -15.15
C ALA A 134 5.57 -2.38 -15.09
N ASN A 135 6.04 -1.84 -16.20
CA ASN A 135 6.49 -0.44 -16.29
C ASN A 135 7.50 -0.10 -15.16
N ASP A 136 7.29 1.03 -14.50
CA ASP A 136 8.09 1.51 -13.36
C ASP A 136 7.61 1.00 -12.00
N ILE A 137 6.71 0.01 -11.98
CA ILE A 137 6.17 -0.55 -10.74
C ILE A 137 6.68 -2.00 -10.57
N PHE A 138 7.15 -2.29 -9.37
CA PHE A 138 7.49 -3.65 -8.95
C PHE A 138 6.80 -3.98 -7.63
N LEU A 139 5.92 -4.97 -7.66
CA LEU A 139 5.18 -5.46 -6.51
C LEU A 139 5.81 -6.74 -5.98
N VAL A 140 5.93 -6.83 -4.66
CA VAL A 140 6.44 -8.01 -3.96
C VAL A 140 5.59 -8.26 -2.72
N ILE A 141 5.11 -9.49 -2.54
CA ILE A 141 4.43 -9.92 -1.33
C ILE A 141 5.11 -11.16 -0.75
N GLY A 142 5.19 -11.24 0.58
CA GLY A 142 5.57 -12.47 1.29
C GLY A 142 5.56 -12.30 2.81
N ASP A 143 5.15 -13.36 3.52
CA ASP A 143 4.93 -13.37 4.97
C ASP A 143 4.17 -12.09 5.43
N ASP A 144 3.03 -11.82 4.80
CA ASP A 144 2.14 -10.68 5.10
C ASP A 144 2.75 -9.28 4.92
N LEU A 145 3.91 -9.18 4.28
CA LEU A 145 4.50 -7.90 3.88
C LEU A 145 4.27 -7.68 2.40
N LEU A 146 3.68 -6.54 2.06
CA LEU A 146 3.48 -6.10 0.70
C LEU A 146 4.34 -4.86 0.42
N PHE A 147 5.15 -4.92 -0.63
CA PHE A 147 6.00 -3.83 -1.08
C PHE A 147 5.59 -3.42 -2.48
N GLN A 148 5.34 -2.12 -2.67
CA GLN A 148 5.18 -1.50 -3.97
C GLN A 148 6.39 -0.59 -4.20
N PHE A 149 7.33 -1.03 -5.03
CA PHE A 149 8.44 -0.21 -5.50
C PHE A 149 7.95 0.61 -6.70
N ASP A 150 8.09 1.93 -6.60
CA ASP A 150 7.83 2.87 -7.69
C ASP A 150 9.16 3.50 -8.11
N PHE A 151 9.67 3.05 -9.26
CA PHE A 151 10.96 3.48 -9.79
C PHE A 151 10.93 4.91 -10.32
N SER A 152 9.79 5.36 -10.84
CA SER A 152 9.63 6.72 -11.35
C SER A 152 9.75 7.75 -10.23
N ARG A 153 9.20 7.43 -9.05
CA ARG A 153 9.27 8.26 -7.85
C ARG A 153 10.48 7.95 -6.95
N GLY A 154 11.19 6.85 -7.19
CA GLY A 154 12.32 6.42 -6.36
C GLY A 154 11.92 6.00 -4.94
N ILE A 155 10.65 5.66 -4.71
CA ILE A 155 10.12 5.30 -3.39
C ILE A 155 9.59 3.86 -3.35
N VAL A 156 9.43 3.34 -2.14
CA VAL A 156 8.74 2.09 -1.85
C VAL A 156 7.64 2.35 -0.84
N ILE A 157 6.47 1.77 -1.10
CA ILE A 157 5.33 1.78 -0.18
C ILE A 157 5.22 0.40 0.46
N LEU A 158 5.37 0.35 1.78
CA LEU A 158 5.19 -0.85 2.60
C LEU A 158 3.75 -0.93 3.11
N ASN A 159 3.15 -2.11 2.94
CA ASN A 159 1.77 -2.47 3.23
C ASN A 159 0.79 -1.38 2.81
N PRO A 160 0.66 -1.11 1.49
CA PRO A 160 -0.17 -0.04 0.91
C PRO A 160 -1.69 -0.27 1.09
N THR A 161 -2.17 -0.55 2.30
CA THR A 161 -3.56 -0.94 2.58
C THR A 161 -4.62 0.08 2.15
N ARG A 162 -4.27 1.37 2.17
CA ARG A 162 -5.16 2.49 1.78
C ARG A 162 -4.72 3.14 0.48
N PHE A 163 -3.84 2.49 -0.27
CA PHE A 163 -3.44 2.98 -1.57
C PHE A 163 -4.60 2.79 -2.55
N ALA A 164 -5.14 3.91 -3.02
CA ALA A 164 -6.12 3.95 -4.09
C ALA A 164 -5.46 3.49 -5.39
N ILE A 165 -6.05 2.52 -6.07
CA ILE A 165 -5.53 1.96 -7.31
C ILE A 165 -5.86 2.95 -8.45
N PRO A 166 -4.85 3.55 -9.09
CA PRO A 166 -5.07 4.69 -9.98
C PRO A 166 -5.63 4.28 -11.35
N ASP A 167 -5.30 3.09 -11.84
CA ASP A 167 -5.61 2.65 -13.20
C ASP A 167 -5.75 1.11 -13.29
N PHE A 168 -6.32 0.65 -14.41
CA PHE A 168 -6.56 -0.77 -14.66
C PHE A 168 -5.28 -1.60 -14.70
N ASP A 169 -4.18 -1.05 -15.23
CA ASP A 169 -2.91 -1.77 -15.26
C ASP A 169 -2.41 -2.07 -13.84
N THR A 170 -2.49 -1.09 -12.95
CA THR A 170 -2.16 -1.26 -11.54
C THR A 170 -3.14 -2.23 -10.86
N PHE A 171 -4.44 -2.15 -11.15
CA PHE A 171 -5.45 -3.09 -10.66
C PHE A 171 -5.12 -4.53 -11.03
N ARG A 172 -4.88 -4.78 -12.31
CA ARG A 172 -4.47 -6.08 -12.86
C ARG A 172 -3.16 -6.56 -12.26
N MET A 173 -2.19 -5.68 -12.02
CA MET A 173 -0.93 -6.05 -11.36
C MET A 173 -1.16 -6.57 -9.94
N TYR A 174 -2.04 -5.94 -9.15
CA TYR A 174 -2.40 -6.42 -7.82
C TYR A 174 -3.18 -7.73 -7.87
N GLY A 175 -4.16 -7.85 -8.77
CA GLY A 175 -4.89 -9.10 -8.99
C GLY A 175 -3.94 -10.27 -9.29
N ASN A 176 -3.01 -10.07 -10.24
CA ASN A 176 -1.99 -11.07 -10.58
C ASN A 176 -1.03 -11.38 -9.43
N LEU A 177 -0.68 -10.39 -8.61
CA LEU A 177 0.20 -10.58 -7.46
C LEU A 177 -0.48 -11.45 -6.41
N PHE A 178 -1.73 -11.14 -6.09
CA PHE A 178 -2.50 -11.86 -5.08
C PHE A 178 -2.90 -13.25 -5.56
N SER A 179 -3.30 -13.41 -6.82
CA SER A 179 -3.53 -14.71 -7.45
C SER A 179 -2.34 -15.65 -7.25
N ARG A 180 -1.12 -15.18 -7.56
CA ARG A 180 0.11 -15.97 -7.36
C ARG A 180 0.45 -16.25 -5.90
N TYR A 181 0.11 -15.34 -4.99
CA TYR A 181 0.45 -15.49 -3.58
C TYR A 181 -0.51 -16.40 -2.83
N PHE A 182 -1.80 -16.32 -3.17
CA PHE A 182 -2.89 -17.06 -2.55
C PHE A 182 -3.30 -18.30 -3.35
N GLU A 183 -2.63 -18.57 -4.48
CA GLU A 183 -2.88 -19.73 -5.36
C GLU A 183 -4.33 -19.80 -5.85
N LEU A 184 -4.87 -18.64 -6.26
CA LEU A 184 -6.21 -18.50 -6.81
C LEU A 184 -6.15 -18.15 -8.30
N ASP A 185 -6.98 -18.79 -9.12
CA ASP A 185 -7.14 -18.42 -10.51
C ASP A 185 -8.03 -17.17 -10.63
N VAL A 186 -7.53 -16.16 -11.35
CA VAL A 186 -8.26 -14.89 -11.50
C VAL A 186 -8.17 -14.34 -12.91
N GLN A 187 -9.20 -13.60 -13.29
CA GLN A 187 -9.23 -12.80 -14.50
C GLN A 187 -9.63 -11.37 -14.14
N ALA A 188 -8.84 -10.39 -14.61
CA ALA A 188 -9.19 -8.98 -14.52
C ALA A 188 -9.57 -8.48 -15.91
N THR A 189 -10.73 -7.84 -16.02
CA THR A 189 -11.28 -7.33 -17.28
C THR A 189 -11.48 -5.81 -17.19
N ASP A 190 -11.03 -5.10 -18.23
CA ASP A 190 -11.29 -3.67 -18.39
C ASP A 190 -12.61 -3.48 -19.14
N LEU A 191 -13.71 -3.27 -18.40
CA LEU A 191 -15.04 -3.09 -19.02
C LEU A 191 -15.12 -1.71 -19.68
N THR A 192 -14.62 -0.69 -18.99
CA THR A 192 -14.42 0.67 -19.50
C THR A 192 -13.22 1.31 -18.78
N PRO A 193 -12.66 2.44 -19.26
CA PRO A 193 -11.50 3.09 -18.62
C PRO A 193 -11.65 3.42 -17.12
N ASN A 194 -12.88 3.45 -16.61
CA ASN A 194 -13.19 3.69 -15.20
C ASN A 194 -13.97 2.55 -14.54
N TRP A 195 -14.19 1.41 -15.20
CA TRP A 195 -14.97 0.29 -14.66
C TRP A 195 -14.22 -1.01 -14.91
N TRP A 196 -13.79 -1.64 -13.82
CA TRP A 196 -12.98 -2.84 -13.88
C TRP A 196 -13.69 -3.98 -13.17
N GLU A 197 -13.49 -5.18 -13.69
CA GLU A 197 -14.02 -6.42 -13.15
C GLU A 197 -12.87 -7.32 -12.71
N LEU A 198 -13.08 -8.03 -11.61
CA LEU A 198 -12.22 -9.11 -11.14
C LEU A 198 -13.08 -10.35 -10.90
N ASP A 199 -12.84 -11.38 -11.68
CA ASP A 199 -13.40 -12.72 -11.51
C ASP A 199 -12.37 -13.59 -10.78
N ILE A 200 -12.77 -14.16 -9.65
CA ILE A 200 -11.97 -15.06 -8.82
C ILE A 200 -12.64 -16.43 -8.82
N ASP A 201 -11.90 -17.43 -9.29
CA ASP A 201 -12.28 -18.82 -9.17
C ASP A 201 -12.13 -19.27 -7.70
N ALA A 202 -13.25 -19.66 -7.10
CA ALA A 202 -13.32 -20.15 -5.72
C ALA A 202 -13.52 -21.68 -5.66
N GLY A 203 -13.29 -22.42 -6.73
CA GLY A 203 -13.41 -23.87 -6.73
C GLY A 203 -14.83 -24.36 -6.41
N THR A 204 -14.93 -25.41 -5.61
CA THR A 204 -16.22 -25.98 -5.17
C THR A 204 -16.89 -25.21 -4.04
N VAL A 205 -16.34 -24.06 -3.63
CA VAL A 205 -16.81 -23.37 -2.43
C VAL A 205 -18.28 -23.00 -2.53
N ALA A 206 -19.06 -23.38 -1.52
CA ALA A 206 -20.48 -23.08 -1.49
C ALA A 206 -20.74 -21.56 -1.51
N VAL A 207 -21.69 -21.11 -2.34
CA VAL A 207 -22.10 -19.69 -2.47
C VAL A 207 -22.32 -19.04 -1.11
N SER A 208 -23.07 -19.72 -0.24
CA SER A 208 -23.39 -19.19 1.09
C SER A 208 -22.18 -19.01 2.01
N ALA A 209 -21.10 -19.77 1.81
CA ALA A 209 -19.86 -19.64 2.56
C ALA A 209 -19.09 -18.38 2.13
N ILE A 210 -18.99 -18.14 0.81
CA ILE A 210 -18.41 -16.92 0.25
C ILE A 210 -19.19 -15.71 0.76
N GLU A 211 -20.52 -15.71 0.62
CA GLU A 211 -21.32 -14.60 1.11
C GLU A 211 -21.08 -14.36 2.61
N LYS A 212 -21.19 -15.38 3.46
CA LYS A 212 -20.98 -15.21 4.91
C LYS A 212 -19.57 -14.72 5.28
N ALA A 213 -18.57 -14.97 4.45
CA ALA A 213 -17.22 -14.49 4.69
C ALA A 213 -17.09 -12.96 4.56
N PHE A 214 -17.97 -12.30 3.80
CA PHE A 214 -17.94 -10.85 3.57
C PHE A 214 -19.13 -10.15 4.22
N ASP A 215 -18.85 -9.18 5.10
CA ASP A 215 -19.89 -8.34 5.68
C ASP A 215 -20.43 -7.31 4.69
N GLU A 216 -21.60 -6.74 4.97
CA GLU A 216 -22.26 -5.75 4.12
C GLU A 216 -21.38 -4.53 3.84
N LYS A 217 -20.58 -4.11 4.83
CA LYS A 217 -19.67 -2.96 4.71
C LYS A 217 -18.54 -3.26 3.72
N GLN A 218 -18.04 -4.49 3.65
CA GLN A 218 -17.04 -4.90 2.67
C GLN A 218 -17.64 -5.01 1.27
N ARG A 219 -18.83 -5.61 1.14
CA ARG A 219 -19.50 -5.78 -0.15
C ARG A 219 -19.87 -4.44 -0.79
N SER A 220 -20.40 -3.51 -0.01
CA SER A 220 -20.76 -2.15 -0.45
C SER A 220 -19.58 -1.25 -0.86
N ARG A 221 -18.34 -1.73 -0.71
CA ARG A 221 -17.17 -1.04 -1.28
C ARG A 221 -16.93 -1.36 -2.76
N PHE A 222 -17.62 -2.36 -3.28
CA PHE A 222 -17.64 -2.69 -4.69
C PHE A 222 -18.94 -2.14 -5.30
N GLU A 223 -18.89 -1.82 -6.59
CA GLU A 223 -20.10 -1.48 -7.35
C GLU A 223 -21.03 -2.69 -7.42
N SER A 224 -20.43 -3.84 -7.70
CA SER A 224 -21.11 -5.12 -7.79
C SER A 224 -20.32 -6.20 -7.05
N PHE A 225 -21.03 -7.05 -6.33
CA PHE A 225 -20.50 -8.23 -5.64
C PHE A 225 -21.44 -9.40 -5.97
N VAL A 226 -21.02 -10.27 -6.88
CA VAL A 226 -21.84 -11.36 -7.40
C VAL A 226 -21.11 -12.68 -7.20
N VAL A 227 -21.81 -13.67 -6.65
CA VAL A 227 -21.30 -15.04 -6.55
C VAL A 227 -22.10 -15.89 -7.53
N LEU A 228 -21.43 -16.39 -8.57
CA LEU A 228 -22.03 -17.30 -9.54
C LEU A 228 -21.57 -18.71 -9.24
N SER A 229 -22.49 -19.67 -9.28
CA SER A 229 -22.15 -21.08 -9.10
C SER A 229 -22.72 -21.91 -10.24
N SER A 230 -21.93 -22.89 -10.65
CA SER A 230 -22.26 -23.92 -11.61
C SER A 230 -22.01 -25.29 -10.96
N ASP A 231 -22.46 -26.37 -11.60
CA ASP A 231 -22.25 -27.73 -11.10
C ASP A 231 -20.78 -28.10 -10.82
N LYS A 232 -19.82 -27.34 -11.38
CA LYS A 232 -18.39 -27.63 -11.30
C LYS A 232 -17.59 -26.59 -10.52
N ASN A 233 -18.11 -25.36 -10.39
CA ASN A 233 -17.30 -24.26 -9.91
C ASN A 233 -18.12 -23.07 -9.42
N THR A 234 -17.58 -22.37 -8.44
CA THR A 234 -18.10 -21.12 -7.92
C THR A 234 -17.11 -19.99 -8.22
N HIS A 235 -17.64 -18.90 -8.77
CA HIS A 235 -16.90 -17.69 -9.12
C HIS A 235 -17.38 -16.53 -8.27
N LEU A 236 -16.43 -15.73 -7.77
CA LEU A 236 -16.70 -14.44 -7.14
C LEU A 236 -16.33 -13.33 -8.13
N ILE A 237 -17.34 -12.61 -8.60
CA ILE A 237 -17.20 -11.48 -9.51
C ILE A 237 -17.35 -10.18 -8.73
N LEU A 238 -16.34 -9.33 -8.84
CA LEU A 238 -16.26 -8.02 -8.19
C LEU A 238 -16.10 -6.94 -9.23
N GLU A 239 -16.93 -5.91 -9.15
CA GLU A 239 -16.81 -4.75 -10.01
C GLU A 239 -16.43 -3.51 -9.21
N THR A 240 -15.54 -2.69 -9.77
CA THR A 240 -15.15 -1.42 -9.17
C THR A 240 -15.22 -0.30 -10.20
N ILE A 241 -15.76 0.84 -9.78
CA ILE A 241 -15.85 2.05 -10.59
C ILE A 241 -14.96 3.14 -10.00
N ARG A 242 -14.14 3.75 -10.86
CA ARG A 242 -13.37 4.96 -10.57
C ARG A 242 -14.22 6.19 -10.91
N ALA A 243 -15.01 6.64 -9.94
CA ALA A 243 -15.81 7.86 -10.04
C ALA A 243 -15.63 8.73 -8.79
N GLU A 244 -15.75 10.05 -8.91
CA GLU A 244 -15.61 10.99 -7.77
C GLU A 244 -16.62 10.71 -6.64
N SER A 245 -17.79 10.15 -6.99
CA SER A 245 -18.84 9.81 -6.03
C SER A 245 -18.64 8.48 -5.30
N HIS A 246 -17.66 7.66 -5.71
CA HIS A 246 -17.44 6.32 -5.17
C HIS A 246 -16.07 6.20 -4.50
N PRO A 247 -15.95 5.50 -3.36
CA PRO A 247 -14.65 5.20 -2.79
C PRO A 247 -13.78 4.45 -3.80
N PRO A 248 -12.52 4.83 -4.01
CA PRO A 248 -11.66 4.14 -4.96
C PRO A 248 -11.40 2.70 -4.49
N ALA A 249 -11.11 1.82 -5.46
CA ALA A 249 -10.58 0.50 -5.16
C ALA A 249 -9.27 0.66 -4.38
N GLU A 250 -9.17 0.02 -3.22
CA GLU A 250 -7.98 0.06 -2.37
C GLU A 250 -7.29 -1.30 -2.37
N VAL A 251 -5.96 -1.29 -2.38
CA VAL A 251 -5.14 -2.51 -2.35
C VAL A 251 -5.44 -3.39 -1.13
N GLY A 252 -5.69 -2.78 0.04
CA GLY A 252 -6.02 -3.54 1.25
C GLY A 252 -7.37 -4.25 1.15
N LEU A 253 -8.35 -3.67 0.47
CA LEU A 253 -9.64 -4.32 0.23
C LEU A 253 -9.46 -5.54 -0.68
N LEU A 254 -8.72 -5.41 -1.78
CA LEU A 254 -8.39 -6.54 -2.65
C LEU A 254 -7.63 -7.63 -1.89
N ALA A 255 -6.60 -7.28 -1.12
CA ALA A 255 -5.84 -8.26 -0.34
C ALA A 255 -6.75 -9.08 0.60
N THR A 256 -7.70 -8.41 1.29
CA THR A 256 -8.67 -9.08 2.15
C THR A 256 -9.63 -9.98 1.39
N VAL A 257 -10.03 -9.64 0.16
CA VAL A 257 -10.83 -10.53 -0.69
C VAL A 257 -10.07 -11.83 -0.96
N PHE A 258 -8.84 -11.73 -1.47
CA PHE A 258 -8.06 -12.90 -1.82
C PHE A 258 -7.74 -13.76 -0.59
N GLU A 259 -7.38 -13.14 0.54
CA GLU A 259 -7.14 -13.84 1.81
C GLU A 259 -8.38 -14.65 2.23
N LYS A 260 -9.57 -14.04 2.21
CA LYS A 260 -10.81 -14.71 2.60
C LYS A 260 -11.22 -15.83 1.65
N VAL A 261 -11.12 -15.62 0.34
CA VAL A 261 -11.46 -16.67 -0.64
C VAL A 261 -10.48 -17.83 -0.52
N SER A 262 -9.17 -17.53 -0.43
CA SER A 262 -8.13 -18.54 -0.20
C SER A 262 -8.40 -19.38 1.04
N ASP A 263 -8.71 -18.74 2.17
CA ASP A 263 -9.02 -19.43 3.42
C ASP A 263 -10.22 -20.40 3.29
N LEU A 264 -11.21 -20.07 2.47
CA LEU A 264 -12.36 -20.95 2.21
C LEU A 264 -11.96 -22.14 1.34
N VAL A 265 -11.24 -21.90 0.25
CA VAL A 265 -10.78 -22.93 -0.69
C VAL A 265 -9.89 -23.97 0.02
N HIS A 266 -8.99 -23.51 0.89
CA HIS A 266 -8.10 -24.40 1.63
C HIS A 266 -8.83 -25.22 2.72
N LYS A 267 -9.91 -24.67 3.31
CA LYS A 267 -10.72 -25.39 4.29
C LYS A 267 -11.50 -26.53 3.65
N GLU A 268 -12.15 -26.29 2.52
CA GLU A 268 -12.87 -27.35 1.80
C GLU A 268 -11.93 -28.44 1.28
N SER A 269 -10.72 -28.08 0.86
CA SER A 269 -9.73 -29.06 0.39
C SER A 269 -9.19 -29.97 1.51
N SER A 270 -9.47 -29.65 2.77
CA SER A 270 -9.00 -30.39 3.95
C SER A 270 -10.06 -31.32 4.56
N GLU A 271 -11.31 -31.25 4.09
CA GLU A 271 -12.43 -32.09 4.51
C GLU A 271 -12.63 -33.29 3.56
#